data_AF-A0A2K3MFL8-F1
#
_entry.id   AF-A0A2K3MFL8-F1
#
_cell.length_a   1.000
_cell.length_b   1.000
_cell.length_c   1.000
_cell.angle_alpha   90.00
_cell.angle_beta   90.00
_cell.angle_gamma   90.00
#
_symmetry.space_group_name_H-M   'P 1'
#
loop_
_entity.id
_entity.type
_entity.pdbx_description
1 polymer ?
#
loop_
_entity_poly.entity_id
_entity_poly.type
_entity_poly.pdbx_seq_one_letter_code
_entity_poly.pdbx_strand_id
1 'polypeptide(L)'
;MGDNLKQKLTKLIKLADNITNTADEPIPLKQKCRELKSKTNKLSTLLRQAVMVSSELYLQRPMQPIIEQTEHVLNKTLLLVLRCHPKNIHKLLTIIPAGIFRKTSSKIENSISDVSWLLYISSPDKEHGCHHLILPSIAFGDSIIALVWELIASLCIGSL
;
A
#
# COMPACT_ATOMS: atom_id res chain seq x y z
N MET A 1 -19.55 -2.56 13.08
CA MET A 1 -18.23 -1.94 13.41
C MET A 1 -17.12 -2.30 12.40
N GLY A 2 -17.25 -3.40 11.64
CA GLY A 2 -16.39 -3.71 10.47
C GLY A 2 -16.68 -2.88 9.21
N ASP A 3 -17.84 -2.21 9.13
CA ASP A 3 -18.26 -1.40 7.96
C ASP A 3 -17.31 -0.22 7.68
N ASN A 4 -16.71 0.36 8.73
CA ASN A 4 -15.75 1.45 8.60
C ASN A 4 -14.45 1.00 7.91
N LEU A 5 -13.98 -0.22 8.21
CA LEU A 5 -12.78 -0.79 7.62
C LEU A 5 -12.97 -1.09 6.13
N LYS A 6 -14.08 -1.74 5.80
CA LYS A 6 -14.46 -2.05 4.41
C LYS A 6 -14.60 -0.78 3.58
N GLN A 7 -15.20 0.29 4.14
CA GLN A 7 -15.28 1.60 3.50
C GLN A 7 -13.89 2.22 3.27
N LYS A 8 -12.99 2.17 4.26
CA LYS A 8 -11.61 2.66 4.13
C LYS A 8 -10.84 1.90 3.05
N LEU A 9 -10.90 0.56 3.04
CA LEU A 9 -10.26 -0.25 2.01
C LEU A 9 -10.82 0.03 0.61
N THR A 10 -12.14 0.20 0.50
CA THR A 10 -12.80 0.59 -0.76
C THR A 10 -12.31 1.96 -1.26
N LYS A 11 -12.08 2.91 -0.34
CA LYS A 11 -11.48 4.20 -0.67
C LYS A 11 -10.05 4.04 -1.21
N LEU A 12 -9.23 3.17 -0.59
CA LEU A 12 -7.88 2.90 -1.08
C LEU A 12 -7.87 2.28 -2.49
N ILE A 13 -8.78 1.35 -2.76
CA ILE A 13 -8.94 0.76 -4.11
C ILE A 13 -9.25 1.86 -5.13
N LYS A 14 -10.21 2.75 -4.83
CA LYS A 14 -10.54 3.88 -5.72
C LYS A 14 -9.34 4.80 -5.97
N LEU A 15 -8.52 5.07 -4.95
CA LEU A 15 -7.30 5.86 -5.10
C LEU A 15 -6.28 5.16 -6.00
N ALA A 16 -6.07 3.86 -5.79
CA ALA A 16 -5.16 3.06 -6.62
C ALA A 16 -5.63 3.02 -8.09
N ASP A 17 -6.92 2.79 -8.32
CA ASP A 17 -7.51 2.77 -9.66
C ASP A 17 -7.41 4.15 -10.35
N ASN A 18 -7.58 5.25 -9.62
CA ASN A 18 -7.38 6.60 -10.16
C ASN A 18 -5.93 6.82 -10.65
N ILE A 19 -4.95 6.29 -9.91
CA ILE A 19 -3.54 6.38 -10.29
C ILE A 19 -3.28 5.57 -11.57
N THR A 20 -3.78 4.33 -11.64
CA THR A 20 -3.58 3.46 -12.81
C THR A 20 -4.28 3.99 -14.05
N ASN A 21 -5.46 4.61 -13.89
CA ASN A 21 -6.28 5.13 -14.98
C ASN A 21 -5.92 6.57 -15.38
N THR A 22 -4.95 7.20 -14.72
CA THR A 22 -4.49 8.54 -15.14
C THR A 22 -3.90 8.45 -16.55
N ALA A 23 -4.22 9.43 -17.39
CA ALA A 23 -3.79 9.47 -18.79
C ALA A 23 -2.27 9.40 -18.98
N ASP A 24 -1.85 8.99 -20.17
CA ASP A 24 -0.45 8.80 -20.55
C ASP A 24 0.39 10.07 -20.34
N GLU A 25 1.56 9.87 -19.73
CA GLU A 25 2.48 10.95 -19.37
C GLU A 25 3.38 11.38 -20.53
N PRO A 26 3.90 12.63 -20.49
CA PRO A 26 4.91 13.09 -21.42
C PRO A 26 6.16 12.21 -21.41
N ILE A 27 6.75 12.09 -22.60
CA ILE A 27 7.86 11.20 -22.96
C ILE A 27 8.99 11.13 -21.91
N PRO A 28 9.52 12.23 -21.31
CA PRO A 28 10.64 12.13 -20.36
C PRO A 28 10.29 11.49 -19.00
N LEU A 29 9.02 11.47 -18.61
CA LEU A 29 8.58 10.90 -17.31
C LEU A 29 7.74 9.63 -17.47
N LYS A 30 7.37 9.27 -18.71
CA LYS A 30 6.52 8.12 -19.04
C LYS A 30 6.97 6.82 -18.39
N GLN A 31 8.27 6.50 -18.45
CA GLN A 31 8.78 5.25 -17.89
C GLN A 31 8.67 5.20 -16.35
N LYS A 32 8.96 6.30 -15.66
CA LYS A 32 8.88 6.38 -14.20
C LYS A 32 7.44 6.34 -13.71
N CYS A 33 6.52 7.01 -14.41
CA CYS A 33 5.10 6.96 -14.07
C CYS A 33 4.50 5.59 -14.36
N ARG A 34 4.90 4.92 -15.45
CA ARG A 34 4.52 3.55 -15.76
C ARG A 34 4.92 2.57 -14.66
N GLU A 35 6.14 2.71 -14.11
CA GLU A 35 6.59 1.88 -12.98
C GLU A 35 5.69 2.09 -11.75
N LEU A 36 5.41 3.35 -11.38
CA LEU A 36 4.54 3.67 -10.25
C LEU A 36 3.11 3.12 -10.45
N LYS A 37 2.55 3.26 -11.65
CA LYS A 37 1.23 2.70 -12.00
C LYS A 37 1.22 1.18 -11.88
N SER A 38 2.25 0.50 -12.41
CA SER A 38 2.36 -0.96 -12.33
C SER A 38 2.41 -1.47 -10.88
N LYS A 39 3.21 -0.84 -10.03
CA LYS A 39 3.29 -1.18 -8.59
C LYS A 39 1.97 -0.86 -7.88
N THR A 40 1.35 0.27 -8.19
CA THR A 40 0.03 0.64 -7.64
C THR A 40 -1.06 -0.35 -8.05
N ASN A 41 -1.01 -0.91 -9.26
CA ASN A 41 -1.94 -1.95 -9.70
C ASN A 41 -1.81 -3.23 -8.87
N LYS A 42 -0.58 -3.67 -8.57
CA LYS A 42 -0.33 -4.79 -7.64
C LYS A 42 -0.91 -4.52 -6.25
N LEU A 43 -0.74 -3.30 -5.75
CA LEU A 43 -1.34 -2.90 -4.48
C LEU A 43 -2.89 -2.91 -4.54
N SER A 44 -3.49 -2.45 -5.64
CA SER A 44 -4.96 -2.53 -5.86
C SER A 44 -5.46 -3.97 -5.79
N THR A 45 -4.74 -4.92 -6.40
CA THR A 45 -5.12 -6.35 -6.34
C THR A 45 -5.09 -6.90 -4.91
N LEU A 46 -4.08 -6.55 -4.12
CA LEU A 46 -3.98 -6.96 -2.71
C LEU A 46 -5.07 -6.32 -1.85
N LEU A 47 -5.36 -5.03 -2.05
CA LEU A 47 -6.43 -4.33 -1.34
C LEU A 47 -7.81 -4.94 -1.63
N ARG A 48 -8.06 -5.39 -2.86
CA ARG A 48 -9.30 -6.12 -3.23
C ARG A 48 -9.41 -7.44 -2.48
N GLN A 49 -8.32 -8.19 -2.38
CA GLN A 49 -8.27 -9.41 -1.57
C GLN A 49 -8.52 -9.09 -0.09
N ALA A 50 -7.96 -7.99 0.42
CA ALA A 50 -8.12 -7.57 1.81
C ALA A 50 -9.58 -7.24 2.15
N VAL A 51 -10.32 -6.64 1.22
CA VAL A 51 -11.76 -6.40 1.37
C VAL A 51 -12.54 -7.71 1.49
N MET A 52 -12.16 -8.76 0.77
CA MET A 52 -12.85 -10.04 0.81
C MET A 52 -12.68 -10.74 2.16
N VAL A 53 -11.49 -10.69 2.74
CA VAL A 53 -11.20 -11.28 4.07
C VAL A 53 -11.58 -10.33 5.22
N SER A 54 -11.96 -9.08 4.93
CA SER A 54 -12.24 -8.03 5.94
C SER A 54 -13.32 -8.34 6.96
N SER A 55 -14.24 -9.25 6.64
CA SER A 55 -15.31 -9.69 7.54
C SER A 55 -14.82 -10.62 8.66
N GLU A 56 -13.67 -11.28 8.47
CA GLU A 56 -13.06 -12.23 9.41
C GLU A 56 -11.98 -11.58 10.30
N LEU A 57 -11.73 -10.28 10.11
CA LEU A 57 -10.64 -9.56 10.76
C LEU A 57 -11.05 -9.11 12.17
N TYR A 58 -10.80 -9.97 13.15
CA TYR A 58 -10.91 -9.63 14.58
C TYR A 58 -9.88 -8.57 15.03
N LEU A 59 -8.86 -8.28 14.21
CA LEU A 59 -7.83 -7.29 14.46
C LEU A 59 -8.12 -5.95 13.78
N GLN A 60 -9.11 -5.21 14.29
CA GLN A 60 -9.46 -3.91 13.73
C GLN A 60 -8.40 -2.82 14.02
N ARG A 61 -7.80 -2.84 15.22
CA ARG A 61 -6.80 -1.84 15.65
C ARG A 61 -5.49 -1.89 14.88
N PRO A 62 -4.87 -3.06 14.67
CA PRO A 62 -3.55 -3.10 14.08
C PRO A 62 -3.60 -2.71 12.59
N MET A 63 -4.71 -2.99 11.91
CA MET A 63 -4.87 -2.63 10.49
C MET A 63 -4.94 -1.13 10.25
N GLN A 64 -5.35 -0.35 11.25
CA GLN A 64 -5.59 1.08 11.09
C GLN A 64 -4.30 1.86 10.71
N PRO A 65 -3.16 1.70 11.41
CA PRO A 65 -1.88 2.28 10.98
C PRO A 65 -1.44 1.89 9.56
N ILE A 66 -1.58 0.61 9.18
CA ILE A 66 -1.20 0.12 7.85
C ILE A 66 -2.07 0.79 6.77
N ILE A 67 -3.38 0.90 7.02
CA ILE A 67 -4.34 1.55 6.11
C ILE A 67 -4.05 3.04 5.99
N GLU A 68 -3.80 3.73 7.10
CA GLU A 68 -3.47 5.17 7.11
C GLU A 68 -2.15 5.45 6.37
N GLN A 69 -1.14 4.61 6.58
CA GLN A 69 0.13 4.72 5.86
C GLN A 69 -0.05 4.47 4.36
N THR A 70 -0.80 3.43 3.99
CA THR A 70 -1.12 3.10 2.60
C THR A 70 -1.90 4.24 1.92
N GLU A 71 -2.86 4.85 2.63
CA GLU A 71 -3.61 6.01 2.16
C GLU A 71 -2.68 7.19 1.85
N HIS A 72 -1.75 7.49 2.75
CA HIS A 72 -0.78 8.57 2.56
C HIS A 72 0.13 8.32 1.36
N VAL A 73 0.60 7.08 1.18
CA VAL A 73 1.45 6.69 0.05
C VAL A 73 0.69 6.83 -1.27
N LEU A 74 -0.56 6.35 -1.35
CA LEU A 74 -1.40 6.48 -2.54
C LEU A 74 -1.70 7.94 -2.87
N ASN A 75 -2.07 8.77 -1.89
CA ASN A 75 -2.31 10.20 -2.12
C ASN A 75 -1.07 10.93 -2.66
N LYS A 76 0.11 10.65 -2.09
CA LYS A 76 1.38 11.21 -2.59
C LYS A 76 1.70 10.74 -4.00
N THR A 77 1.42 9.48 -4.32
CA THR A 77 1.61 8.90 -5.65
C THR A 77 0.68 9.56 -6.66
N LEU A 78 -0.59 9.73 -6.33
CA LEU A 78 -1.57 10.40 -7.17
C LEU A 78 -1.16 11.85 -7.48
N LEU A 79 -0.74 12.62 -6.47
CA LEU A 79 -0.25 13.98 -6.68
C LEU A 79 0.98 14.01 -7.61
N LEU A 80 1.88 13.04 -7.48
CA LEU A 80 3.07 12.93 -8.33
C LEU A 80 2.70 12.60 -9.78
N VAL A 81 1.78 11.66 -9.99
CA VAL A 81 1.30 11.24 -11.32
C VAL A 81 0.49 12.36 -12.00
N LEU A 82 -0.40 13.05 -11.26
CA LEU A 82 -1.14 14.20 -11.79
C LEU A 82 -0.24 15.39 -12.17
N ARG A 83 0.86 15.59 -11.44
CA ARG A 83 1.88 16.58 -11.82
C ARG A 83 2.57 16.23 -13.12
N CYS A 84 2.65 14.94 -13.47
CA CYS A 84 3.23 14.50 -14.74
C CYS A 84 2.31 14.76 -15.94
N HIS A 85 1.02 15.10 -15.74
CA HIS A 85 0.07 15.23 -16.83
C HIS A 85 0.45 16.34 -17.85
N PRO A 86 0.20 16.14 -19.16
CA PRO A 86 0.64 17.07 -20.21
C PRO A 86 0.15 18.51 -20.06
N LYS A 87 -1.07 18.69 -19.55
CA LYS A 87 -1.65 20.02 -19.24
C LYS A 87 -0.86 20.81 -18.17
N ASN A 88 -0.03 20.14 -17.37
CA ASN A 88 0.78 20.73 -16.30
C ASN A 88 2.28 20.83 -16.68
N ILE A 89 2.67 20.54 -17.93
CA ILE A 89 4.07 20.53 -18.38
C ILE A 89 4.74 21.91 -18.24
N HIS A 90 4.00 23.00 -18.47
CA HIS A 90 4.56 24.35 -18.30
C HIS A 90 4.98 24.64 -16.84
N LYS A 91 4.46 23.89 -15.85
CA LYS A 91 4.85 23.93 -14.44
C LYS A 91 5.85 22.83 -14.03
N LEU A 92 6.16 21.90 -14.93
CA LEU A 92 7.12 20.79 -14.75
C LEU A 92 8.57 21.16 -15.08
N LEU A 93 8.82 22.38 -15.56
CA LEU A 93 10.17 22.95 -15.61
C LEU A 93 10.78 23.13 -14.20
N THR A 94 9.94 23.06 -13.15
CA THR A 94 10.42 22.76 -11.80
C THR A 94 10.75 21.27 -11.70
N ILE A 95 12.02 20.96 -12.00
CA ILE A 95 12.72 19.67 -11.85
C ILE A 95 12.11 18.85 -10.69
N ILE A 96 11.22 17.89 -10.99
CA ILE A 96 10.86 16.87 -10.00
C ILE A 96 12.09 15.96 -9.92
N PRO A 97 12.84 15.96 -8.79
CA PRO A 97 14.06 15.19 -8.72
C PRO A 97 13.74 13.71 -8.92
N ALA A 98 14.57 13.00 -9.69
CA ALA A 98 14.43 11.56 -9.89
C ALA A 98 14.38 10.77 -8.56
N GLY A 99 15.00 11.33 -7.50
CA GLY A 99 14.93 10.78 -6.15
C GLY A 99 13.51 10.73 -5.55
N ILE A 100 12.59 11.61 -5.94
CA ILE A 100 11.20 11.55 -5.46
C ILE A 100 10.48 10.33 -6.04
N PHE A 101 10.63 10.05 -7.34
CA PHE A 101 10.06 8.85 -7.96
C PHE A 101 10.58 7.57 -7.31
N ARG A 102 11.89 7.47 -7.08
CA ARG A 102 12.50 6.31 -6.41
C ARG A 102 11.98 6.14 -4.98
N LYS A 103 11.90 7.24 -4.22
CA LYS A 103 11.37 7.21 -2.84
C LYS A 103 9.88 6.80 -2.81
N THR A 104 9.06 7.34 -3.70
CA THR A 104 7.65 6.98 -3.79
C THR A 104 7.48 5.52 -4.24
N SER A 105 8.29 5.06 -5.19
CA SER A 105 8.30 3.67 -5.66
C SER A 105 8.60 2.70 -4.52
N SER A 106 9.66 2.96 -3.73
CA SER A 106 9.99 2.18 -2.53
C SER A 106 8.89 2.22 -1.47
N LYS A 107 8.21 3.36 -1.28
CA LYS A 107 7.07 3.44 -0.35
C LYS A 107 5.87 2.59 -0.78
N ILE A 108 5.60 2.51 -2.08
CA ILE A 108 4.54 1.62 -2.60
C ILE A 108 4.93 0.16 -2.37
N GLU A 109 6.21 -0.21 -2.57
CA GLU A 109 6.70 -1.56 -2.28
C GLU A 109 6.55 -1.91 -0.79
N ASN A 110 6.87 -0.97 0.10
CA ASN A 110 6.66 -1.17 1.54
C ASN A 110 5.17 -1.42 1.85
N SER A 111 4.26 -0.62 1.29
CA SER A 111 2.82 -0.83 1.46
C SER A 111 2.31 -2.14 0.85
N ILE A 112 2.92 -2.62 -0.25
CA ILE A 112 2.63 -3.94 -0.81
C ILE A 112 2.98 -5.02 0.21
N SER A 113 4.18 -4.95 0.81
CA SER A 113 4.60 -5.89 1.85
C SER A 113 3.69 -5.83 3.08
N ASP A 114 3.32 -4.63 3.54
CA ASP A 114 2.44 -4.44 4.70
C ASP A 114 1.05 -5.06 4.49
N VAL A 115 0.44 -4.83 3.32
CA VAL A 115 -0.88 -5.39 2.99
C VAL A 115 -0.79 -6.90 2.75
N SER A 116 0.30 -7.39 2.16
CA SER A 116 0.53 -8.82 1.96
C SER A 116 0.67 -9.55 3.31
N TRP A 117 1.41 -8.96 4.25
CA TRP A 117 1.52 -9.47 5.60
C TRP A 117 0.17 -9.47 6.32
N LEU A 118 -0.62 -8.40 6.18
CA LEU A 118 -1.98 -8.33 6.73
C LEU A 118 -2.86 -9.46 6.18
N LEU A 119 -2.80 -9.74 4.89
CA LEU A 119 -3.53 -10.86 4.28
C LEU A 119 -3.10 -12.23 4.83
N TYR A 120 -1.80 -12.42 5.02
CA TYR A 120 -1.23 -13.67 5.57
C TYR A 120 -1.74 -13.95 6.98
N ILE A 121 -1.62 -12.99 7.91
CA ILE A 121 -2.08 -13.18 9.29
C ILE A 121 -3.60 -13.36 9.40
N SER A 122 -4.33 -12.95 8.37
CA SER A 122 -5.79 -13.01 8.30
C SER A 122 -6.32 -14.32 7.73
N SER A 123 -5.46 -15.14 7.13
CA SER A 123 -5.84 -16.42 6.53
C SER A 123 -4.77 -17.48 6.84
N PRO A 124 -4.67 -17.92 8.13
CA PRO A 124 -3.65 -18.87 8.56
C PRO A 124 -3.80 -20.27 7.93
N ASP A 125 -4.98 -20.59 7.38
CA ASP A 125 -5.36 -21.94 6.93
C ASP A 125 -5.17 -22.17 5.41
N LYS A 126 -4.66 -21.17 4.68
CA LYS A 126 -4.34 -21.34 3.26
C LYS A 126 -2.84 -21.35 3.11
N GLU A 127 -2.29 -22.47 2.61
CA GLU A 127 -0.90 -22.69 2.17
C GLU A 127 -0.44 -21.66 1.11
N HIS A 128 -0.45 -20.37 1.45
CA HIS A 128 0.30 -19.37 0.73
C HIS A 128 1.71 -19.54 1.22
N GLY A 129 2.50 -20.28 0.44
CA GLY A 129 3.88 -20.66 0.71
C GLY A 129 4.58 -19.58 1.51
N CYS A 130 5.01 -19.98 2.71
CA CYS A 130 5.71 -19.21 3.73
C CYS A 130 7.06 -18.73 3.16
N HIS A 131 7.03 -17.83 2.18
CA HIS A 131 8.19 -17.14 1.66
C HIS A 131 8.38 -15.90 2.53
N HIS A 132 8.99 -16.19 3.68
CA HIS A 132 9.60 -15.25 4.60
C HIS A 132 8.62 -14.48 5.49
N LEU A 133 8.68 -14.83 6.78
CA LEU A 133 8.31 -13.98 7.91
C LEU A 133 9.05 -12.63 7.79
N ILE A 134 8.51 -11.73 6.99
CA ILE A 134 8.98 -10.35 6.91
C ILE A 134 7.93 -9.57 7.70
N LEU A 135 8.33 -9.06 8.85
CA LEU A 135 7.52 -8.09 9.61
C LEU A 135 7.02 -7.00 8.63
N PRO A 136 5.82 -6.44 8.84
CA PRO A 136 5.36 -5.36 7.99
C PRO A 136 6.43 -4.26 7.99
N SER A 137 6.75 -3.71 6.82
CA SER A 137 7.72 -2.62 6.63
C SER A 137 7.47 -1.45 7.59
N ILE A 138 6.23 -1.24 8.05
CA ILE A 138 5.88 -0.27 9.10
C ILE A 138 6.63 -0.50 10.43
N ALA A 139 6.95 -1.75 10.76
CA ALA A 139 7.70 -2.17 11.94
C ALA A 139 9.17 -1.72 11.90
N PHE A 140 9.75 -1.56 10.71
CA PHE A 140 11.14 -1.12 10.56
C PHE A 140 11.33 0.39 10.79
N GLY A 141 10.23 1.16 10.83
CA GLY A 141 10.27 2.61 11.11
C GLY A 141 10.24 2.97 12.60
N ASP A 142 9.57 2.15 13.42
CA ASP A 142 9.38 2.37 14.86
C ASP A 142 9.46 1.03 15.61
N SER A 143 10.56 0.81 16.34
CA SER A 143 10.88 -0.46 17.01
C SER A 143 9.86 -0.90 18.07
N ILE A 144 9.07 0.01 18.62
CA ILE A 144 7.98 -0.31 19.57
C ILE A 144 6.76 -0.89 18.84
N ILE A 145 6.46 -0.39 17.63
CA ILE A 145 5.34 -0.87 16.83
C ILE A 145 5.63 -2.30 16.35
N ALA A 146 6.87 -2.58 15.93
CA ALA A 146 7.32 -3.94 15.60
C ALA A 146 7.05 -4.97 16.71
N LEU A 147 7.44 -4.65 17.94
CA LEU A 147 7.28 -5.53 19.11
C LEU A 147 5.80 -5.77 19.45
N VAL A 148 4.98 -4.72 19.39
CA VAL A 148 3.53 -4.87 19.62
C VAL A 148 2.90 -5.76 18.55
N TRP A 149 3.36 -5.65 17.31
CA TRP A 149 2.87 -6.48 16.21
C TRP A 149 3.30 -7.93 16.29
N GLU A 150 4.53 -8.20 16.70
CA GLU A 150 5.05 -9.55 16.95
C GLU A 150 4.27 -10.22 18.09
N LEU A 151 4.00 -9.49 19.18
CA LEU A 151 3.19 -9.98 20.30
C LEU A 151 1.74 -10.26 19.89
N ILE A 152 1.13 -9.38 19.08
CA ILE A 152 -0.22 -9.59 18.57
C ILE A 152 -0.29 -10.78 17.62
N ALA A 153 0.68 -10.93 16.72
CA ALA A 153 0.76 -12.06 15.81
C ALA A 153 0.95 -13.39 16.56
N SER A 154 1.83 -13.42 17.57
CA SER A 154 2.02 -14.58 18.45
C SER A 154 0.76 -14.96 19.22
N LEU A 155 -0.03 -13.97 19.66
CA LEU A 155 -1.29 -14.21 20.36
C LEU A 155 -2.38 -14.76 19.44
N CYS A 156 -2.39 -14.33 18.17
CA CYS A 156 -3.42 -14.72 17.19
C CYS A 156 -3.14 -16.03 16.47
N ILE A 157 -1.86 -16.40 16.29
CA ILE A 157 -1.46 -17.70 15.72
C ILE A 157 -1.60 -18.84 16.75
N GLY A 158 -1.91 -18.50 18.02
CA GLY A 158 -2.13 -19.48 19.07
C GLY A 158 -0.83 -20.20 19.42
N SER A 159 0.20 -19.46 19.82
CA SER A 159 1.33 -20.08 20.51
C SER A 159 0.99 -20.23 22.00
N LEU A 160 0.42 -21.38 22.37
CA LEU A 160 0.75 -22.08 23.61
C LEU A 160 1.13 -23.52 23.27
#